data_AF-A0A349LYF5-F1
#
_entry.id   AF-A0A349LYF5-F1
#
_cell.length_a   1.000
_cell.length_b   1.000
_cell.length_c   1.000
_cell.angle_alpha   90.00
_cell.angle_beta   90.00
_cell.angle_gamma   90.00
#
_symmetry.space_group_name_H-M   'P 1'
#
loop_
_entity.id
_entity.type
_entity.pdbx_description
1 polymer ?
#
loop_
_entity_poly.entity_id
_entity_poly.type
_entity_poly.pdbx_seq_one_letter_code
_entity_poly.pdbx_strand_id
1 'polypeptide(L)'
;MKLTVKQAAAAMLLAVSPLTMAADIDGTWHCEDDFKAGTTRINSVLTQQYDSASSKTNAQGQVQIYNQGQLSYQFDVSIRGTFAINGRMLSEHAEQVNVQLSNQPQDMQQAQVMRDELEKAFKAAPPVELLQIDDQQLQYKEPQTGETTSCQRVSAGT
;
A
#
# COMPACT_ATOMS: atom_id res chain seq x y z
N MET A 1 -19.52 0.12 45.63
CA MET A 1 -18.49 -0.70 44.95
C MET A 1 -17.50 0.25 44.29
N LYS A 2 -16.21 0.22 44.67
CA LYS A 2 -15.17 1.04 44.04
C LYS A 2 -14.58 0.27 42.85
N LEU A 3 -14.74 0.80 41.64
CA LEU A 3 -14.00 0.35 40.46
C LEU A 3 -12.50 0.49 40.74
N THR A 4 -11.75 -0.59 40.60
CA THR A 4 -10.29 -0.56 40.77
C THR A 4 -9.64 -0.10 39.46
N VAL A 5 -8.51 0.59 39.56
CA VAL A 5 -7.72 1.15 38.44
C VAL A 5 -7.44 0.11 37.33
N LYS A 6 -7.42 -1.19 37.65
CA LYS A 6 -7.27 -2.30 36.68
C LYS A 6 -8.46 -2.48 35.72
N GLN A 7 -9.69 -2.11 36.11
CA GLN A 7 -10.86 -2.21 35.22
C GLN A 7 -10.98 -0.99 34.29
N ALA A 8 -10.43 0.17 34.68
CA ALA A 8 -10.35 1.34 33.81
C ALA A 8 -9.34 1.14 32.65
N ALA A 9 -8.24 0.40 32.89
CA ALA A 9 -7.27 0.07 31.84
C ALA A 9 -7.82 -0.93 30.80
N ALA A 10 -8.67 -1.87 31.22
CA ALA A 10 -9.33 -2.81 30.30
C ALA A 10 -10.39 -2.13 29.40
N ALA A 11 -11.00 -1.04 29.87
CA ALA A 11 -11.89 -0.22 29.05
C ALA A 11 -11.12 0.68 28.05
N MET A 12 -9.90 1.11 28.36
CA MET A 12 -9.03 1.84 27.42
C MET A 12 -8.44 0.93 26.34
N LEU A 13 -8.13 -0.34 26.67
CA LEU A 13 -7.60 -1.33 25.72
C LEU A 13 -8.62 -1.83 24.69
N LEU A 14 -9.92 -1.65 24.93
CA LEU A 14 -11.01 -2.03 24.03
C LEU A 14 -11.53 -0.87 23.17
N ALA A 15 -10.91 0.31 23.28
CA ALA A 15 -11.36 1.54 22.61
C ALA A 15 -10.31 2.09 21.63
N VAL A 16 -9.36 1.27 21.16
CA VAL A 16 -8.69 1.54 19.88
C VAL A 16 -9.70 1.24 18.79
N SER A 17 -10.70 2.12 18.70
CA SER A 17 -11.74 2.05 17.70
C SER A 17 -11.06 2.11 16.32
N PRO A 18 -11.60 1.43 15.30
CA PRO A 18 -11.02 1.48 13.94
C PRO A 18 -10.79 2.92 13.43
N LEU A 19 -11.49 3.90 14.01
CA LEU A 19 -11.27 5.33 13.81
C LEU A 19 -9.88 5.83 14.26
N THR A 20 -9.37 5.37 15.40
CA THR A 20 -8.02 5.74 15.88
C THR A 20 -6.93 5.18 14.98
N MET A 21 -7.02 3.90 14.60
CA MET A 21 -6.05 3.30 13.68
C MET A 21 -6.15 3.89 12.26
N ALA A 22 -7.35 4.35 11.85
CA ALA A 22 -7.53 5.07 10.60
C ALA A 22 -6.93 6.48 10.63
N ALA A 23 -7.04 7.19 11.76
CA ALA A 23 -6.36 8.49 11.91
C ALA A 23 -4.83 8.33 11.97
N ASP A 24 -4.31 7.25 12.54
CA ASP A 24 -2.86 7.01 12.65
C ASP A 24 -2.21 6.84 11.26
N ILE A 25 -2.94 6.30 10.27
CA ILE A 25 -2.44 6.14 8.91
C ILE A 25 -2.55 7.42 8.06
N ASP A 26 -3.24 8.47 8.54
CA ASP A 26 -3.45 9.71 7.78
C ASP A 26 -2.14 10.38 7.40
N GLY A 27 -2.00 10.70 6.11
CA GLY A 27 -0.82 11.35 5.58
C GLY A 27 -0.32 10.69 4.30
N THR A 28 0.88 11.10 3.90
CA THR A 28 1.53 10.63 2.69
C THR A 28 2.69 9.70 3.05
N TRP A 29 2.76 8.56 2.38
CA TRP A 29 3.68 7.47 2.61
C TRP A 29 4.40 7.11 1.34
N HIS A 30 5.71 6.94 1.41
CA HIS A 30 6.55 6.46 0.34
C HIS A 30 6.87 4.99 0.58
N CYS A 31 6.28 4.12 -0.22
CA CYS A 31 6.43 2.67 -0.16
C CYS A 31 7.34 2.21 -1.28
N GLU A 32 8.36 1.43 -0.93
CA GLU A 32 9.24 0.77 -1.89
C GLU A 32 9.19 -0.73 -1.69
N ASP A 33 8.93 -1.45 -2.77
CA ASP A 33 8.91 -2.91 -2.81
C ASP A 33 9.89 -3.41 -3.87
N ASP A 34 10.63 -4.46 -3.52
CA ASP A 34 11.55 -5.14 -4.42
C ASP A 34 11.33 -6.65 -4.34
N PHE A 35 10.66 -7.19 -5.35
CA PHE A 35 10.31 -8.59 -5.44
C PHE A 35 11.14 -9.28 -6.50
N LYS A 36 11.56 -10.52 -6.23
CA LYS A 36 12.31 -11.35 -7.18
C LYS A 36 11.72 -12.75 -7.27
N ALA A 37 11.23 -13.11 -8.46
CA ALA A 37 10.81 -14.47 -8.81
C ALA A 37 11.65 -15.00 -9.97
N GLY A 38 12.56 -15.94 -9.66
CA GLY A 38 13.47 -16.50 -10.66
C GLY A 38 14.36 -15.44 -11.31
N THR A 39 14.22 -15.25 -12.62
CA THR A 39 14.98 -14.27 -13.42
C THR A 39 14.30 -12.92 -13.54
N THR A 40 13.08 -12.78 -13.03
CA THR A 40 12.31 -11.54 -13.07
C THR A 40 12.42 -10.84 -11.72
N ARG A 41 12.75 -9.55 -11.76
CA ARG A 41 12.74 -8.65 -10.60
C ARG A 41 11.72 -7.55 -10.88
N ILE A 42 10.89 -7.24 -9.90
CA ILE A 42 9.91 -6.16 -9.96
C ILE A 42 10.28 -5.20 -8.85
N ASN A 43 10.58 -3.96 -9.22
CA ASN A 43 10.71 -2.86 -8.28
C ASN A 43 9.47 -1.99 -8.40
N SER A 44 8.89 -1.61 -7.27
CA SER A 44 7.77 -0.69 -7.21
C SER A 44 8.08 0.42 -6.22
N VAL A 45 7.82 1.64 -6.62
CA VAL A 45 7.90 2.81 -5.75
C VAL A 45 6.59 3.55 -5.87
N LEU A 46 5.82 3.60 -4.78
CA LEU A 46 4.51 4.24 -4.74
C LEU A 46 4.46 5.25 -3.59
N THR A 47 4.05 6.47 -3.89
CA THR A 47 3.62 7.45 -2.89
C THR A 47 2.12 7.31 -2.69
N GLN A 48 1.72 6.78 -1.54
CA GLN A 48 0.34 6.57 -1.11
C GLN A 48 -0.11 7.69 -0.16
N GLN A 49 -1.35 8.14 -0.29
CA GLN A 49 -1.97 9.12 0.59
C GLN A 49 -3.26 8.56 1.14
N TYR A 50 -3.38 8.52 2.47
CA TYR A 50 -4.61 8.15 3.17
C TYR A 50 -5.23 9.39 3.82
N ASP A 51 -6.54 9.54 3.64
CA ASP A 51 -7.38 10.52 4.30
C ASP A 51 -8.59 9.82 4.93
N SER A 52 -8.49 9.53 6.22
CA SER A 52 -9.46 8.80 7.02
C SER A 52 -10.77 9.55 7.20
N ALA A 53 -10.75 10.89 7.16
CA ALA A 53 -11.94 11.71 7.26
C ALA A 53 -12.88 11.49 6.06
N SER A 54 -12.32 11.20 4.88
CA SER A 54 -13.09 10.89 3.67
C SER A 54 -12.99 9.43 3.21
N SER A 55 -12.22 8.60 3.93
CA SER A 55 -11.86 7.22 3.57
C SER A 55 -11.19 7.09 2.19
N LYS A 56 -10.62 8.18 1.66
CA LYS A 56 -9.98 8.18 0.34
C LYS A 56 -8.53 7.72 0.43
N THR A 57 -8.13 6.93 -0.54
CA THR A 57 -6.73 6.59 -0.81
C THR A 57 -6.35 7.05 -2.21
N ASN A 58 -5.15 7.61 -2.36
CA ASN A 58 -4.56 7.91 -3.67
C ASN A 58 -3.14 7.37 -3.67
N ALA A 59 -2.73 6.71 -4.75
CA ALA A 59 -1.35 6.29 -4.94
C ALA A 59 -0.83 6.76 -6.28
N GLN A 60 0.45 7.13 -6.34
CA GLN A 60 1.14 7.45 -7.58
C GLN A 60 2.59 7.00 -7.52
N GLY A 61 3.15 6.57 -8.65
CA GLY A 61 4.55 6.19 -8.69
C GLY A 61 4.88 5.34 -9.91
N GLN A 62 5.83 4.41 -9.76
CA GLN A 62 6.37 3.63 -10.85
C GLN A 62 6.54 2.16 -10.49
N VAL A 63 6.31 1.30 -11.48
CA VAL A 63 6.64 -0.12 -11.44
C VAL A 63 7.63 -0.44 -12.55
N GLN A 64 8.78 -1.00 -12.18
CA GLN A 64 9.86 -1.39 -13.06
C GLN A 64 10.02 -2.90 -13.06
N ILE A 65 9.96 -3.52 -14.24
CA ILE A 65 10.12 -4.95 -14.42
C ILE A 65 11.44 -5.21 -15.14
N TYR A 66 12.30 -5.97 -14.49
CA TYR A 66 13.60 -6.39 -15.00
C TYR A 66 13.58 -7.88 -15.35
N ASN A 67 14.03 -8.23 -16.55
CA ASN A 67 14.27 -9.62 -16.94
C ASN A 67 15.76 -9.81 -17.17
N GLN A 68 16.34 -10.82 -16.51
CA GLN A 68 17.79 -11.11 -16.58
C GLN A 68 18.67 -9.88 -16.25
N GLY A 69 18.19 -9.05 -15.31
CA GLY A 69 18.90 -7.84 -14.86
C GLY A 69 18.76 -6.62 -15.77
N GLN A 70 18.05 -6.71 -16.89
CA GLN A 70 17.78 -5.59 -17.78
C GLN A 70 16.35 -5.08 -17.62
N LEU A 71 16.18 -3.75 -17.55
CA LEU A 71 14.87 -3.11 -17.51
C LEU A 71 14.12 -3.45 -18.80
N SER A 72 13.06 -4.24 -18.66
CA SER A 72 12.19 -4.62 -19.78
C SER A 72 11.02 -3.66 -19.91
N TYR A 73 10.36 -3.34 -18.79
CA TYR A 73 9.17 -2.51 -18.77
C TYR A 73 9.23 -1.52 -17.61
N GLN A 74 8.75 -0.30 -17.86
CA GLN A 74 8.51 0.70 -16.85
C GLN A 74 7.10 1.25 -17.02
N PHE A 75 6.33 1.26 -15.95
CA PHE A 75 4.98 1.77 -15.93
C PHE A 75 4.85 2.88 -14.90
N ASP A 76 4.28 4.00 -15.31
CA ASP A 76 3.77 5.01 -14.39
C ASP A 76 2.38 4.57 -13.93
N VAL A 77 2.16 4.61 -12.61
CA VAL A 77 0.93 4.12 -11.97
C VAL A 77 0.27 5.28 -11.24
N SER A 78 -1.06 5.39 -11.39
CA SER A 78 -1.90 6.23 -10.56
C SER A 78 -3.16 5.47 -10.15
N ILE A 79 -3.47 5.49 -8.86
CA ILE A 79 -4.61 4.81 -8.26
C ILE A 79 -5.41 5.83 -7.47
N ARG A 80 -6.73 5.78 -7.61
CA ARG A 80 -7.68 6.47 -6.74
C ARG A 80 -8.67 5.45 -6.23
N GLY A 81 -8.96 5.52 -4.94
CA GLY A 81 -9.87 4.57 -4.33
C GLY A 81 -10.29 4.94 -2.93
N THR A 82 -10.76 3.93 -2.23
CA THR A 82 -11.13 4.02 -0.83
C THR A 82 -10.38 2.99 0.00
N PHE A 83 -10.28 3.26 1.30
CA PHE A 83 -9.70 2.31 2.24
C PHE A 83 -10.58 2.12 3.45
N ALA A 84 -10.42 0.98 4.12
CA ALA A 84 -11.06 0.68 5.39
C ALA A 84 -10.07 -0.04 6.29
N ILE A 85 -10.13 0.27 7.59
CA ILE A 85 -9.36 -0.43 8.61
C ILE A 85 -10.32 -1.13 9.57
N ASN A 86 -10.17 -2.45 9.71
CA ASN A 86 -10.94 -3.27 10.64
C ASN A 86 -9.99 -4.05 11.55
N GLY A 87 -9.88 -3.60 12.80
CA GLY A 87 -8.80 -4.06 13.68
C GLY A 87 -7.45 -3.71 13.06
N ARG A 88 -6.58 -4.71 12.86
CA ARG A 88 -5.29 -4.54 12.19
C ARG A 88 -5.35 -4.73 10.68
N MET A 89 -6.50 -5.03 10.10
CA MET A 89 -6.59 -5.27 8.66
C MET A 89 -6.84 -3.95 7.93
N LEU A 90 -5.94 -3.58 7.02
CA LEU A 90 -6.15 -2.52 6.03
C LEU A 90 -6.63 -3.16 4.73
N SER A 91 -7.77 -2.69 4.22
CA SER A 91 -8.31 -3.07 2.92
C SER A 91 -8.38 -1.83 2.05
N GLU A 92 -7.81 -1.90 0.85
CA GLU A 92 -7.93 -0.85 -0.17
C GLU A 92 -8.81 -1.35 -1.32
N HIS A 93 -9.64 -0.46 -1.85
CA HIS A 93 -10.43 -0.71 -3.03
C HIS A 93 -10.14 0.36 -4.07
N ALA A 94 -9.47 -0.03 -5.16
CA ALA A 94 -9.18 0.86 -6.27
C ALA A 94 -10.44 1.09 -7.11
N GLU A 95 -10.92 2.33 -7.15
CA GLU A 95 -12.06 2.76 -7.97
C GLU A 95 -11.59 3.13 -9.39
N GLN A 96 -10.40 3.70 -9.48
CA GLN A 96 -9.75 4.05 -10.74
C GLN A 96 -8.28 3.65 -10.67
N VAL A 97 -7.82 2.93 -11.68
CA VAL A 97 -6.41 2.58 -11.88
C VAL A 97 -6.01 3.04 -13.27
N ASN A 98 -4.90 3.75 -13.37
CA ASN A 98 -4.28 4.15 -14.63
C ASN A 98 -2.84 3.65 -14.61
N VAL A 99 -2.51 2.78 -15.56
CA VAL A 99 -1.17 2.24 -15.75
C VAL A 99 -0.71 2.64 -17.14
N GLN A 100 0.39 3.38 -17.23
CA GLN A 100 0.90 3.91 -18.48
C GLN A 100 2.32 3.43 -18.69
N LEU A 101 2.59 2.83 -19.84
CA LEU A 101 3.94 2.44 -20.22
C LEU A 101 4.77 3.71 -20.45
N SER A 102 5.88 3.86 -19.70
CA SER A 102 6.73 5.05 -19.75
C SER A 102 8.09 4.81 -20.42
N ASN A 103 8.44 3.56 -20.73
CA ASN A 103 9.56 3.22 -21.62
C ASN A 103 9.06 2.67 -22.97
N GLN A 104 9.95 2.57 -23.96
CA GLN A 104 9.65 1.95 -25.25
C GLN A 104 10.26 0.54 -25.31
N PRO A 105 9.52 -0.51 -24.93
CA PRO A 105 10.00 -1.89 -24.99
C PRO A 105 10.05 -2.40 -26.43
N GLN A 106 10.84 -3.45 -26.65
CA GLN A 106 10.93 -4.11 -27.95
C GLN A 106 9.65 -4.87 -28.31
N ASP A 107 8.94 -5.40 -27.30
CA ASP A 107 7.70 -6.14 -27.46
C ASP A 107 6.52 -5.36 -26.87
N MET A 108 5.82 -4.64 -27.75
CA MET A 108 4.64 -3.85 -27.37
C MET A 108 3.42 -4.72 -27.00
N GLN A 109 3.33 -5.95 -27.53
CA GLN A 109 2.21 -6.84 -27.21
C GLN A 109 2.36 -7.39 -25.80
N GLN A 110 3.58 -7.81 -25.43
CA GLN A 110 3.86 -8.25 -24.06
C GLN A 110 3.75 -7.10 -23.06
N ALA A 111 4.17 -5.89 -23.44
CA ALA A 111 3.99 -4.70 -22.59
C ALA A 111 2.53 -4.42 -22.26
N GLN A 112 1.64 -4.59 -23.26
CA GLN A 112 0.20 -4.45 -23.09
C GLN A 112 -0.38 -5.51 -22.14
N VAL A 113 0.05 -6.78 -22.26
CA VAL A 113 -0.35 -7.85 -21.33
C VAL A 113 0.11 -7.54 -19.90
N MET A 114 1.35 -7.10 -19.71
CA MET A 114 1.87 -6.75 -18.39
C MET A 114 1.11 -5.57 -17.76
N ARG A 115 0.76 -4.56 -18.57
CA ARG A 115 -0.06 -3.43 -18.13
C ARG A 115 -1.42 -3.91 -17.60
N ASP A 116 -2.08 -4.78 -18.34
CA ASP A 116 -3.43 -5.26 -17.99
C ASP A 116 -3.40 -6.17 -16.74
N GLU A 117 -2.35 -7.00 -16.58
CA GLU A 117 -2.14 -7.79 -15.35
C GLU A 117 -1.82 -6.90 -14.14
N LEU A 118 -1.01 -5.84 -14.30
CA LEU A 118 -0.77 -4.85 -13.25
C LEU A 118 -2.07 -4.15 -12.83
N GLU A 119 -2.86 -3.69 -13.80
CA GLU A 119 -4.15 -3.03 -13.53
C GLU A 119 -5.11 -3.95 -12.77
N LYS A 120 -5.17 -5.22 -13.18
CA LYS A 120 -5.96 -6.25 -12.50
C LYS A 120 -5.46 -6.51 -11.08
N ALA A 121 -4.14 -6.59 -10.88
CA ALA A 121 -3.54 -6.80 -9.55
C ALA A 121 -3.89 -5.65 -8.60
N PHE A 122 -3.74 -4.39 -9.03
CA PHE A 122 -4.11 -3.23 -8.21
C PHE A 122 -5.60 -3.19 -7.84
N LYS A 123 -6.49 -3.63 -8.75
CA LYS A 123 -7.94 -3.72 -8.46
C LYS A 123 -8.31 -4.87 -7.54
N ALA A 124 -7.51 -5.92 -7.51
CA ALA A 124 -7.74 -7.14 -6.74
C ALA A 124 -6.85 -7.24 -5.48
N ALA A 125 -6.21 -6.14 -5.07
CA ALA A 125 -5.29 -6.11 -3.94
C ALA A 125 -5.96 -6.72 -2.69
N PRO A 126 -5.36 -7.76 -2.08
CA PRO A 126 -5.94 -8.38 -0.90
C PRO A 126 -5.78 -7.47 0.33
N PRO A 127 -6.62 -7.66 1.37
CA PRO A 127 -6.39 -7.01 2.65
C PRO A 127 -5.03 -7.37 3.26
N VAL A 128 -4.37 -6.39 3.87
CA VAL A 128 -3.05 -6.54 4.52
C VAL A 128 -3.16 -6.32 6.03
N GLU A 129 -2.27 -6.96 6.79
CA GLU A 129 -2.18 -6.75 8.25
C GLU A 129 -1.21 -5.60 8.56
N LEU A 130 -1.71 -4.56 9.22
CA LEU A 130 -0.93 -3.46 9.77
C LEU A 130 -0.08 -3.95 10.95
N LEU A 131 1.23 -4.01 10.73
CA LEU A 131 2.20 -4.40 11.74
C LEU A 131 2.59 -3.23 12.63
N GLN A 132 2.85 -2.07 12.03
CA GLN A 132 3.31 -0.86 12.71
C GLN A 132 2.77 0.37 11.99
N ILE A 133 2.30 1.34 12.78
CA ILE A 133 1.96 2.68 12.31
C ILE A 133 2.47 3.65 13.36
N ASP A 134 3.34 4.56 12.97
CA ASP A 134 3.79 5.69 13.78
C ASP A 134 4.02 6.94 12.92
N ASP A 135 4.56 8.00 13.52
CA ASP A 135 4.76 9.29 12.86
C ASP A 135 5.76 9.27 11.69
N GLN A 136 6.53 8.19 11.50
CA GLN A 136 7.55 8.08 10.46
C GLN A 136 7.43 6.79 9.63
N GLN A 137 6.82 5.74 10.17
CA GLN A 137 6.82 4.43 9.53
C GLN A 137 5.43 3.77 9.52
N LEU A 138 5.09 3.22 8.35
CA LEU A 138 3.97 2.31 8.14
C LEU A 138 4.55 0.97 7.71
N GLN A 139 4.20 -0.11 8.41
CA GLN A 139 4.53 -1.46 7.97
C GLN A 139 3.25 -2.28 7.88
N TYR A 140 3.10 -2.99 6.77
CA TYR A 140 2.03 -3.96 6.59
C TYR A 140 2.56 -5.27 6.04
N LYS A 141 1.79 -6.33 6.28
CA LYS A 141 2.12 -7.69 5.92
C LYS A 141 1.01 -8.31 5.09
N GLU A 142 1.36 -8.91 3.98
CA GLU A 142 0.44 -9.73 3.21
C GLU A 142 0.17 -11.06 3.93
N PRO A 143 -1.08 -11.39 4.31
CA PRO A 143 -1.36 -12.60 5.06
C PRO A 143 -1.07 -13.89 4.30
N GLN A 144 -1.18 -13.86 2.97
CA GLN A 144 -1.04 -15.06 2.13
C GLN A 144 0.42 -15.42 1.87
N THR A 145 1.27 -14.43 1.58
CA THR A 145 2.69 -14.64 1.27
C THR A 145 3.57 -14.50 2.52
N GLY A 146 3.10 -13.75 3.52
CA GLY A 146 3.86 -13.37 4.70
C GLY A 146 4.86 -12.25 4.45
N GLU A 147 4.92 -11.71 3.23
CA GLU A 147 5.81 -10.61 2.85
C GLU A 147 5.41 -9.33 3.58
N THR A 148 6.41 -8.52 3.93
CA THR A 148 6.22 -7.28 4.69
C THR A 148 6.75 -6.12 3.87
N THR A 149 5.92 -5.09 3.71
CA THR A 149 6.29 -3.83 3.09
C THR A 149 6.47 -2.77 4.17
N SER A 150 7.46 -1.91 3.99
CA SER A 150 7.71 -0.76 4.85
C SER A 150 7.62 0.52 4.03
N CYS A 151 6.79 1.45 4.47
CA CYS A 151 6.67 2.78 3.92
C CYS A 151 7.21 3.82 4.90
N GLN A 152 7.80 4.87 4.36
CA GLN A 152 8.28 6.03 5.13
C GLN A 152 7.33 7.20 4.96
N ARG A 153 7.04 7.91 6.04
CA ARG A 153 6.20 9.10 5.95
C ARG A 153 6.92 10.17 5.15
N VAL A 154 6.25 10.69 4.12
CA VAL A 154 6.72 11.87 3.40
C VAL A 154 6.35 13.07 4.27
N SER A 155 7.35 13.67 4.92
CA SER A 155 7.14 14.90 5.67
C SER A 155 6.59 15.94 4.70
N ALA A 156 5.49 16.62 5.05
CA ALA A 156 5.10 17.83 4.35
C ALA A 156 6.31 18.77 4.43
N GLY A 157 6.97 19.00 3.29
CA GLY A 157 8.10 19.92 3.21
C GLY A 157 7.67 21.24 3.82
N THR A 158 8.43 21.69 4.83
CA THR A 158 8.34 23.03 5.43
C THR A 158 8.34 24.12 4.38
#